data_AF-C0PH49-F1
#
_entry.id   AF-C0PH49-F1
#
_cell.length_a   1.000
_cell.length_b   1.000
_cell.length_c   1.000
_cell.angle_alpha   90.00
_cell.angle_beta   90.00
_cell.angle_gamma   90.00
#
_symmetry.space_group_name_H-M   'P 1'
#
loop_
_entity.id
_entity.type
_entity.pdbx_description
1 polymer ?
#
loop_
_entity_poly.entity_id
_entity_poly.type
_entity_poly.pdbx_seq_one_letter_code
_entity_poly.pdbx_strand_id
1 'polypeptide(L)'
;MATYDHAATPTPQSPGVGGVPFSSCIGDLLRFVLSSHAAAYPGDDTVAFPLSPSYCARLLNDGELFEKLEACIQQCLEEGRLPGPPAVVGIPAEEEGPEERGWKLLLPEKGAELKRMYDAVEFELHVQEPYFTQLRAGVKKVEGRLATGNYNRITQGSLLLFNKCLLLNVEAVRKYNSFSEMLKGEKISNVLPGISSIVEGVKVYRKFYAEEKENSYGVLAISVSKPTSQPYITMNNILAGLGYDGLGRLLGMAKTTGTVPDGLPPPRSALLSSCMGLVQPNE
;
A
#
# COMPACT_ATOMS: atom_id res chain seq x y z
N MET A 1 9.23 33.52 -25.22
CA MET A 1 8.10 33.37 -24.27
C MET A 1 7.78 31.90 -24.24
N ALA A 2 8.35 31.15 -23.28
CA ALA A 2 8.13 29.71 -23.20
C ALA A 2 6.71 29.49 -22.67
N THR A 3 5.81 29.07 -23.55
CA THR A 3 4.51 28.52 -23.17
C THR A 3 4.80 27.26 -22.39
N TYR A 4 4.78 27.35 -21.06
CA TYR A 4 4.63 26.16 -20.24
C TYR A 4 3.25 25.61 -20.57
N ASP A 5 3.19 24.65 -21.51
CA ASP A 5 2.09 23.71 -21.54
C ASP A 5 2.12 23.03 -20.17
N HIS A 6 1.28 23.52 -19.26
CA HIS A 6 0.92 22.78 -18.08
C HIS A 6 0.26 21.52 -18.60
N ALA A 7 1.05 20.46 -18.78
CA ALA A 7 0.56 19.15 -19.14
C ALA A 7 -0.60 18.84 -18.17
N ALA A 8 -1.80 18.72 -18.73
CA ALA A 8 -2.99 18.45 -17.95
C ALA A 8 -2.73 17.20 -17.11
N THR A 9 -3.05 17.25 -15.82
CA THR A 9 -2.85 16.09 -14.96
C THR A 9 -3.82 15.01 -15.43
N PRO A 10 -3.39 13.74 -15.62
CA PRO A 10 -4.24 12.70 -16.15
C PRO A 10 -5.52 12.59 -15.33
N THR A 11 -6.66 12.60 -16.02
CA THR A 11 -7.97 12.45 -15.39
C THR A 11 -8.00 11.12 -14.64
N PRO A 12 -8.46 11.10 -13.38
CA PRO A 12 -8.64 9.86 -12.66
C PRO A 12 -9.52 8.89 -13.45
N GLN A 13 -9.08 7.64 -13.57
CA GLN A 13 -9.83 6.60 -14.28
C GLN A 13 -11.15 6.30 -13.57
N SER A 14 -12.11 5.74 -14.32
CA SER A 14 -13.33 5.19 -13.74
C SER A 14 -12.95 4.07 -12.75
N PRO A 15 -13.66 3.92 -11.61
CA PRO A 15 -13.34 2.88 -10.64
C PRO A 15 -13.32 1.50 -11.27
N GLY A 16 -12.40 0.66 -10.80
CA GLY A 16 -12.51 -0.79 -10.99
C GLY A 16 -13.80 -1.28 -10.33
N VAL A 17 -14.42 -2.31 -10.91
CA VAL A 17 -15.66 -2.92 -10.39
C VAL A 17 -15.48 -4.41 -10.21
N GLY A 18 -16.13 -4.94 -9.17
CA GLY A 18 -16.06 -6.37 -8.84
C GLY A 18 -14.94 -6.66 -7.84
N GLY A 19 -14.93 -7.91 -7.35
CA GLY A 19 -13.96 -8.35 -6.34
C GLY A 19 -12.53 -8.11 -6.85
N VAL A 20 -11.77 -7.34 -6.08
CA VAL A 20 -10.37 -7.09 -6.36
C VAL A 20 -9.58 -8.32 -5.93
N PRO A 21 -8.92 -9.06 -6.85
CA PRO A 21 -8.20 -10.27 -6.47
C PRO A 21 -7.14 -9.94 -5.43
N PHE A 22 -7.22 -10.59 -4.26
CA PHE A 22 -6.28 -10.34 -3.16
C PHE A 22 -4.81 -10.43 -3.64
N SER A 23 -4.48 -11.44 -4.45
CA SER A 23 -3.15 -11.65 -5.01
C SER A 23 -2.62 -10.45 -5.82
N SER A 24 -3.48 -9.71 -6.53
CA SER A 24 -3.05 -8.56 -7.33
C SER A 24 -2.76 -7.29 -6.52
N CYS A 25 -3.00 -7.33 -5.20
CA CYS A 25 -2.81 -6.21 -4.28
C CYS A 25 -1.66 -6.40 -3.29
N ILE A 26 -1.13 -7.61 -3.15
CA ILE A 26 -0.13 -7.94 -2.12
C ILE A 26 1.15 -7.11 -2.31
N GLY A 27 1.63 -6.97 -3.55
CA GLY A 27 2.80 -6.15 -3.84
C GLY A 27 2.62 -4.70 -3.41
N ASP A 28 1.52 -4.07 -3.80
CA ASP A 28 1.24 -2.67 -3.43
C ASP A 28 1.10 -2.50 -1.91
N LEU A 29 0.41 -3.43 -1.25
CA LEU A 29 0.26 -3.45 0.21
C LEU A 29 1.60 -3.61 0.94
N LEU A 30 2.44 -4.52 0.45
CA LEU A 30 3.77 -4.77 1.00
C LEU A 30 4.69 -3.55 0.82
N ARG A 31 4.72 -2.97 -0.40
CA ARG A 31 5.47 -1.74 -0.68
C ARG A 31 5.04 -0.62 0.25
N PHE A 32 3.74 -0.46 0.46
CA PHE A 32 3.19 0.59 1.30
C PHE A 32 3.62 0.47 2.77
N VAL A 33 3.54 -0.73 3.36
CA VAL A 33 3.93 -0.96 4.75
C VAL A 33 5.44 -0.82 4.92
N LEU A 34 6.25 -1.45 4.05
CA LEU A 34 7.70 -1.31 4.10
C LEU A 34 8.15 0.13 3.90
N SER A 35 7.52 0.89 3.01
CA SER A 35 7.86 2.31 2.78
C SER A 35 7.56 3.17 3.99
N SER A 36 6.44 2.88 4.68
CA SER A 36 6.06 3.60 5.91
C SER A 36 7.12 3.43 7.01
N HIS A 37 7.70 2.23 7.14
CA HIS A 37 8.73 1.94 8.14
C HIS A 37 10.15 2.31 7.70
N ALA A 38 10.43 2.29 6.39
CA ALA A 38 11.69 2.79 5.85
C ALA A 38 11.85 4.32 6.04
N ALA A 39 10.75 5.06 6.05
CA ALA A 39 10.72 6.51 6.27
C ALA A 39 10.66 6.91 7.76
N ALA A 40 10.56 5.94 8.68
CA ALA A 40 10.50 6.24 10.11
C ALA A 40 11.84 6.81 10.61
N TYR A 41 11.77 7.89 11.40
CA TYR A 41 12.96 8.49 12.00
C TYR A 41 13.44 7.66 13.19
N PRO A 42 14.77 7.57 13.44
CA PRO A 42 15.29 6.97 14.67
C PRO A 42 14.69 7.68 15.89
N GLY A 43 14.03 6.93 16.77
CA GLY A 43 13.36 7.44 17.98
C GLY A 43 11.86 7.74 17.84
N ASP A 44 11.25 7.48 16.67
CA ASP A 44 9.79 7.45 16.53
C ASP A 44 9.25 6.13 17.15
N ASP A 45 9.07 6.12 18.47
CA ASP A 45 8.59 4.97 19.26
C ASP A 45 7.10 4.63 19.02
N THR A 46 6.43 5.23 18.03
CA THR A 46 4.96 5.19 17.97
C THR A 46 4.38 3.80 17.72
N VAL A 47 5.14 2.86 17.11
CA VAL A 47 4.89 1.41 17.19
C VAL A 47 6.23 0.70 17.06
N ALA A 48 6.63 -0.09 18.06
CA ALA A 48 7.83 -0.93 17.98
C ALA A 48 7.67 -1.98 16.87
N PHE A 49 8.00 -1.60 15.64
CA PHE A 49 8.09 -2.51 14.51
C PHE A 49 9.46 -3.19 14.55
N PRO A 50 9.53 -4.53 14.51
CA PRO A 50 10.78 -5.23 14.81
C PRO A 50 11.83 -5.09 13.70
N LEU A 51 11.43 -4.72 12.48
CA LEU A 51 12.33 -4.56 11.35
C LEU A 51 12.89 -3.14 11.32
N SER A 52 14.20 -3.02 11.12
CA SER A 52 14.86 -1.73 11.06
C SER A 52 14.45 -0.94 9.79
N PRO A 53 14.47 0.39 9.84
CA PRO A 53 14.21 1.21 8.65
C PRO A 53 15.17 0.89 7.49
N SER A 54 16.44 0.60 7.78
CA SER A 54 17.45 0.22 6.78
C SER A 54 17.14 -1.14 6.13
N TYR A 55 16.67 -2.11 6.91
CA TYR A 55 16.23 -3.41 6.39
C TYR A 55 15.04 -3.26 5.45
N CYS A 56 14.02 -2.48 5.85
CA CYS A 56 12.86 -2.19 5.02
C CYS A 56 13.25 -1.48 3.71
N ALA A 57 14.14 -0.50 3.80
CA ALA A 57 14.67 0.20 2.63
C ALA A 57 15.46 -0.74 1.70
N ARG A 58 16.26 -1.67 2.25
CA ARG A 58 16.99 -2.68 1.47
C ARG A 58 16.07 -3.61 0.71
N LEU A 59 14.98 -4.07 1.33
CA LEU A 59 13.97 -4.88 0.66
C LEU A 59 13.29 -4.13 -0.48
N LEU A 60 13.00 -2.83 -0.32
CA LEU A 60 12.35 -2.01 -1.33
C LEU A 60 13.26 -1.66 -2.51
N ASN A 61 14.54 -1.36 -2.24
CA ASN A 61 15.48 -0.85 -3.23
C ASN A 61 16.12 -1.95 -4.09
N ASP A 62 15.99 -3.21 -3.69
CA ASP A 62 16.49 -4.37 -4.42
C ASP A 62 15.32 -5.09 -5.08
N GLY A 63 15.09 -4.83 -6.37
CA GLY A 63 13.93 -5.34 -7.10
C GLY A 63 13.79 -6.86 -7.05
N GLU A 64 14.90 -7.60 -7.06
CA GLU A 64 14.86 -9.07 -7.01
C GLU A 64 14.49 -9.58 -5.61
N LEU A 65 15.01 -8.94 -4.56
CA LEU A 65 14.60 -9.26 -3.19
C LEU A 65 13.13 -8.92 -2.98
N PHE A 66 12.66 -7.78 -3.50
CA PHE A 66 11.27 -7.38 -3.37
C PHE A 66 10.34 -8.36 -4.09
N GLU A 67 10.61 -8.68 -5.36
CA GLU A 67 9.80 -9.60 -6.16
C GLU A 67 9.77 -10.99 -5.53
N LYS A 68 10.90 -11.49 -5.04
CA LYS A 68 10.96 -12.75 -4.30
C LYS A 68 10.10 -12.70 -3.04
N LEU A 69 10.21 -11.63 -2.26
CA LEU A 69 9.44 -11.46 -1.04
C LEU A 69 7.94 -11.38 -1.33
N GLU A 70 7.54 -10.61 -2.34
CA GLU A 70 6.14 -10.48 -2.80
C GLU A 70 5.56 -11.85 -3.16
N ALA A 71 6.25 -12.61 -4.01
CA ALA A 71 5.81 -13.93 -4.44
C ALA A 71 5.71 -14.92 -3.26
N CYS A 72 6.72 -14.96 -2.39
CA CYS A 72 6.74 -15.87 -1.26
C CYS A 72 5.71 -15.50 -0.19
N ILE A 73 5.49 -14.21 0.10
CA ILE A 73 4.43 -13.76 1.01
C ILE A 73 3.07 -14.15 0.44
N GLN A 74 2.83 -13.91 -0.85
CA GLN A 74 1.57 -14.30 -1.48
C GLN A 74 1.30 -15.80 -1.30
N GLN A 75 2.25 -16.65 -1.66
CA GLN A 75 2.11 -18.09 -1.51
C GLN A 75 1.86 -18.49 -0.05
N CYS A 76 2.57 -17.87 0.90
CA CYS A 76 2.41 -18.20 2.32
C CYS A 76 1.06 -17.79 2.89
N LEU A 77 0.48 -16.69 2.42
CA LEU A 77 -0.85 -16.25 2.84
C LEU A 77 -1.97 -17.10 2.20
N GLU A 78 -1.73 -17.63 1.00
CA GLU A 78 -2.63 -18.58 0.33
C GLU A 78 -2.57 -19.97 0.99
N GLU A 79 -1.39 -20.47 1.32
CA GLU A 79 -1.19 -21.78 1.97
C GLU A 79 -1.40 -21.75 3.49
N GLY A 80 -1.36 -20.56 4.11
CA GLY A 80 -1.42 -20.39 5.56
C GLY A 80 -0.17 -20.88 6.30
N ARG A 81 1.00 -20.96 5.65
CA ARG A 81 2.24 -21.44 6.27
C ARG A 81 3.46 -20.92 5.54
N LEU A 82 4.61 -20.91 6.22
CA LEU A 82 5.91 -20.66 5.59
C LEU A 82 6.38 -21.88 4.77
N PRO A 83 7.24 -21.68 3.75
CA PRO A 83 7.93 -22.78 3.08
C PRO A 83 8.73 -23.60 4.10
N GLY A 84 8.99 -24.88 3.81
CA GLY A 84 9.90 -25.70 4.63
C GLY A 84 11.27 -25.03 4.77
N PRO A 85 12.04 -25.33 5.84
CA PRO A 85 13.40 -24.83 5.94
C PRO A 85 14.20 -25.26 4.70
N PRO A 86 15.16 -24.44 4.24
CA PRO A 86 16.01 -24.84 3.12
C PRO A 86 16.68 -26.17 3.45
N ALA A 87 16.52 -27.15 2.56
CA ALA A 87 17.07 -28.49 2.79
C ALA A 87 18.60 -28.42 2.81
N VAL A 88 19.19 -28.66 3.98
CA VAL A 88 20.65 -28.81 4.10
C VAL A 88 20.97 -30.29 4.16
N VAL A 89 21.70 -30.77 3.16
CA VAL A 89 22.10 -32.19 3.08
C VAL A 89 22.87 -32.56 4.35
N GLY A 90 22.39 -33.57 5.07
CA GLY A 90 23.03 -34.12 6.26
C GLY A 90 22.65 -33.49 7.59
N ILE A 91 21.79 -32.46 7.61
CA ILE A 91 21.27 -31.87 8.86
C ILE A 91 19.82 -32.37 9.07
N PRO A 92 19.50 -33.01 10.22
CA PRO A 92 18.13 -33.36 10.55
C PRO A 92 17.25 -32.11 10.60
N ALA A 93 15.97 -32.24 10.23
CA ALA A 93 15.00 -31.15 10.44
C ALA A 93 15.02 -30.77 11.93
N GLU A 94 15.30 -29.50 12.22
CA GLU A 94 15.28 -28.97 13.58
C GLU A 94 13.88 -29.15 14.19
N GLU A 95 13.82 -29.42 15.50
CA GLU A 95 12.53 -29.46 16.20
C GLU A 95 11.85 -28.10 16.16
N GLU A 96 10.51 -28.11 16.08
CA GLU A 96 9.73 -26.88 15.92
C GLU A 96 9.96 -25.90 17.06
N GLY A 97 10.58 -24.76 16.73
CA GLY A 97 10.82 -23.66 17.66
C GLY A 97 9.52 -22.92 18.04
N PRO A 98 9.57 -22.07 19.08
CA PRO A 98 8.44 -21.19 19.43
C PRO A 98 8.04 -20.24 18.29
N GLU A 99 9.01 -19.78 17.50
CA GLU A 99 8.79 -18.92 16.32
C GLU A 99 7.90 -19.63 15.27
N GLU A 100 8.21 -20.89 14.94
CA GLU A 100 7.45 -21.65 13.95
C GLU A 100 6.00 -21.90 14.36
N ARG A 101 5.78 -22.19 15.65
CA ARG A 101 4.43 -22.29 16.22
C ARG A 101 3.68 -20.96 16.10
N GLY A 102 4.37 -19.84 16.35
CA GLY A 102 3.83 -18.50 16.15
C GLY A 102 3.36 -18.26 14.72
N TRP A 103 4.19 -18.59 13.73
CA TRP A 103 3.86 -18.41 12.31
C TRP A 103 2.70 -19.29 11.85
N LYS A 104 2.62 -20.54 12.34
CA LYS A 104 1.51 -21.46 12.03
C LYS A 104 0.15 -20.97 12.53
N LEU A 105 0.12 -20.16 13.60
CA LEU A 105 -1.11 -19.53 14.08
C LEU A 105 -1.39 -18.22 13.33
N LEU A 106 -0.35 -17.41 13.13
CA LEU A 106 -0.44 -16.08 12.53
C LEU A 106 -0.90 -16.11 11.07
N LEU A 107 -0.26 -16.94 10.22
CA LEU A 107 -0.45 -16.87 8.77
C LEU A 107 -1.85 -17.30 8.32
N PRO A 108 -2.45 -18.40 8.80
CA PRO A 108 -3.82 -18.75 8.43
C PRO A 108 -4.82 -17.67 8.85
N GLU A 109 -4.70 -17.16 10.09
CA GLU A 109 -5.62 -16.17 10.63
C GLU A 109 -5.55 -14.86 9.84
N LYS A 110 -4.35 -14.30 9.70
CA LYS A 110 -4.16 -13.00 9.03
C LYS A 110 -4.32 -13.09 7.52
N GLY A 111 -3.95 -14.22 6.91
CA GLY A 111 -4.23 -14.50 5.49
C GLY A 111 -5.73 -14.53 5.21
N ALA A 112 -6.51 -15.25 6.02
CA ALA A 112 -7.96 -15.27 5.90
C ALA A 112 -8.59 -13.90 6.20
N GLU A 113 -8.04 -13.14 7.15
CA GLU A 113 -8.49 -11.78 7.45
C GLU A 113 -8.29 -10.85 6.24
N LEU A 114 -7.10 -10.82 5.64
CA LEU A 114 -6.83 -10.05 4.43
C LEU A 114 -7.75 -10.46 3.28
N LYS A 115 -7.86 -11.77 3.01
CA LYS A 115 -8.71 -12.27 1.93
C LYS A 115 -10.16 -11.79 2.08
N ARG A 116 -10.75 -11.91 3.29
CA ARG A 116 -12.11 -11.41 3.56
C ARG A 116 -12.25 -9.91 3.31
N MET A 117 -11.23 -9.12 3.67
CA MET A 117 -11.23 -7.68 3.42
C MET A 117 -11.26 -7.34 1.92
N TYR A 118 -10.43 -8.02 1.11
CA TYR A 118 -10.37 -7.78 -0.34
C TYR A 118 -11.58 -8.36 -1.08
N ASP A 119 -12.09 -9.52 -0.67
CA ASP A 119 -13.29 -10.13 -1.25
C ASP A 119 -14.54 -9.25 -1.04
N ALA A 120 -14.56 -8.40 -0.01
CA ALA A 120 -15.64 -7.47 0.29
C ALA A 120 -15.56 -6.15 -0.50
N VAL A 121 -14.48 -5.89 -1.24
CA VAL A 121 -14.30 -4.64 -1.99
C VAL A 121 -15.24 -4.61 -3.19
N GLU A 122 -15.98 -3.51 -3.34
CA GLU A 122 -16.87 -3.30 -4.50
C GLU A 122 -16.21 -2.42 -5.58
N PHE A 123 -15.43 -1.43 -5.15
CA PHE A 123 -14.81 -0.46 -6.05
C PHE A 123 -13.36 -0.16 -5.69
N GLU A 124 -12.49 -0.20 -6.70
CA GLU A 124 -11.10 0.21 -6.59
C GLU A 124 -10.91 1.61 -7.14
N LEU A 125 -10.32 2.49 -6.32
CA LEU A 125 -10.05 3.89 -6.66
C LEU A 125 -8.57 4.19 -6.48
N HIS A 126 -8.08 5.15 -7.27
CA HIS A 126 -6.74 5.70 -7.10
C HIS A 126 -6.79 7.20 -6.78
N VAL A 127 -6.03 7.62 -5.78
CA VAL A 127 -5.86 9.03 -5.39
C VAL A 127 -4.37 9.34 -5.25
N GLN A 128 -3.98 10.53 -5.68
CA GLN A 128 -2.60 11.00 -5.56
C GLN A 128 -2.34 11.59 -4.17
N GLU A 129 -1.07 11.71 -3.79
CA GLU A 129 -0.70 12.54 -2.64
C GLU A 129 -0.97 14.02 -2.94
N PRO A 130 -1.34 14.83 -1.93
CA PRO A 130 -1.42 14.51 -0.49
C PRO A 130 -2.74 13.83 -0.07
N TYR A 131 -3.68 13.63 -1.00
CA TYR A 131 -5.05 13.21 -0.68
C TYR A 131 -5.14 11.78 -0.14
N PHE A 132 -4.27 10.89 -0.61
CA PHE A 132 -4.17 9.54 -0.06
C PHE A 132 -3.85 9.57 1.44
N THR A 133 -2.78 10.27 1.82
CA THR A 133 -2.39 10.43 3.23
C THR A 133 -3.49 11.12 4.04
N GLN A 134 -4.13 12.15 3.48
CA GLN A 134 -5.23 12.86 4.16
C GLN A 134 -6.47 11.97 4.40
N LEU A 135 -6.81 11.08 3.46
CA LEU A 135 -7.88 10.10 3.61
C LEU A 135 -7.51 9.06 4.69
N ARG A 136 -6.28 8.53 4.65
CA ARG A 136 -5.77 7.58 5.66
C ARG A 136 -5.81 8.17 7.07
N ALA A 137 -5.42 9.43 7.21
CA ALA A 137 -5.43 10.18 8.47
C ALA A 137 -6.85 10.59 8.92
N GLY A 138 -7.87 10.47 8.05
CA GLY A 138 -9.25 10.82 8.36
C GLY A 138 -9.54 12.33 8.39
N VAL A 139 -8.60 13.15 7.91
CA VAL A 139 -8.79 14.62 7.80
C VAL A 139 -9.55 14.97 6.53
N LYS A 140 -9.30 14.26 5.42
CA LYS A 140 -10.15 14.29 4.23
C LYS A 140 -11.25 13.25 4.40
N LYS A 141 -12.49 13.68 4.26
CA LYS A 141 -13.71 12.88 4.52
C LYS A 141 -14.61 12.75 3.30
N VAL A 142 -14.34 13.53 2.26
CA VAL A 142 -15.14 13.54 1.03
C VAL A 142 -14.22 13.47 -0.17
N GLU A 143 -14.48 12.51 -1.05
CA GLU A 143 -13.84 12.42 -2.36
C GLU A 143 -14.77 12.96 -3.45
N GLY A 144 -14.29 13.95 -4.19
CA GLY A 144 -15.04 14.59 -5.27
C GLY A 144 -14.63 14.04 -6.63
N ARG A 145 -15.59 13.62 -7.45
CA ARG A 145 -15.36 13.04 -8.79
C ARG A 145 -16.40 13.55 -9.77
N LEU A 146 -16.10 13.53 -11.07
CA LEU A 146 -17.15 13.69 -12.08
C LEU A 146 -18.16 12.53 -11.97
N ALA A 147 -19.44 12.82 -12.17
CA ALA A 147 -20.51 11.82 -12.12
C ALA A 147 -20.56 10.96 -13.41
N THR A 148 -19.50 10.20 -13.66
CA THR A 148 -19.31 9.40 -14.89
C THR A 148 -18.90 7.96 -14.61
N GLY A 149 -19.17 7.07 -15.57
CA GLY A 149 -18.73 5.68 -15.51
C GLY A 149 -19.18 4.95 -14.24
N ASN A 150 -18.28 4.15 -13.67
CA ASN A 150 -18.57 3.37 -12.47
C ASN A 150 -18.71 4.21 -11.21
N TYR A 151 -18.31 5.49 -11.18
CA TYR A 151 -18.57 6.36 -10.02
C TYR A 151 -20.08 6.50 -9.75
N ASN A 152 -20.92 6.49 -10.79
CA ASN A 152 -22.38 6.53 -10.64
C ASN A 152 -22.98 5.27 -10.02
N ARG A 153 -22.21 4.19 -9.88
CA ARG A 153 -22.64 2.93 -9.27
C ARG A 153 -22.32 2.85 -7.79
N ILE A 154 -21.48 3.75 -7.27
CA ILE A 154 -21.12 3.80 -5.86
C ILE A 154 -22.34 4.24 -5.07
N THR A 155 -22.67 3.51 -4.01
CA THR A 155 -23.81 3.81 -3.13
C THR A 155 -23.37 3.85 -1.67
N GLN A 156 -24.22 4.39 -0.81
CA GLN A 156 -24.01 4.30 0.64
C GLN A 156 -23.90 2.83 1.06
N GLY A 157 -22.92 2.54 1.92
CA GLY A 157 -22.60 1.18 2.36
C GLY A 157 -21.54 0.48 1.51
N SER A 158 -21.23 0.98 0.30
CA SER A 158 -20.19 0.37 -0.54
C SER A 158 -18.81 0.44 0.12
N LEU A 159 -18.01 -0.61 -0.05
CA LEU A 159 -16.62 -0.66 0.40
C LEU A 159 -15.65 -0.28 -0.73
N LEU A 160 -14.86 0.77 -0.50
CA LEU A 160 -13.87 1.28 -1.45
C LEU A 160 -12.46 0.84 -1.05
N LEU A 161 -11.64 0.48 -2.03
CA LEU A 161 -10.22 0.24 -1.88
C LEU A 161 -9.41 1.33 -2.60
N PHE A 162 -8.69 2.14 -1.83
CA PHE A 162 -7.83 3.21 -2.35
C PHE A 162 -6.38 2.75 -2.46
N ASN A 163 -5.80 2.95 -3.65
CA ASN A 163 -4.42 2.61 -3.98
C ASN A 163 -4.03 1.20 -3.51
N LYS A 164 -4.98 0.26 -3.60
CA LYS A 164 -4.86 -1.14 -3.16
C LYS A 164 -4.49 -1.39 -1.69
N CYS A 165 -4.48 -0.35 -0.85
CA CYS A 165 -3.95 -0.44 0.52
C CYS A 165 -4.90 0.06 1.60
N LEU A 166 -5.81 1.00 1.28
CA LEU A 166 -6.66 1.68 2.24
C LEU A 166 -8.14 1.36 1.98
N LEU A 167 -8.82 0.79 2.97
CA LEU A 167 -10.26 0.56 2.90
C LEU A 167 -11.02 1.74 3.48
N LEU A 168 -12.11 2.15 2.83
CA LEU A 168 -13.04 3.16 3.31
C LEU A 168 -14.49 2.76 3.01
N ASN A 169 -15.39 2.96 3.97
CA ASN A 169 -16.82 2.79 3.79
C ASN A 169 -17.43 4.07 3.21
N VAL A 170 -18.39 3.94 2.30
CA VAL A 170 -19.17 5.08 1.81
C VAL A 170 -20.32 5.39 2.76
N GLU A 171 -20.25 6.55 3.41
CA GLU A 171 -21.29 7.03 4.32
C GLU A 171 -22.45 7.68 3.57
N ALA A 172 -22.15 8.39 2.47
CA ALA A 172 -23.16 9.04 1.65
C ALA A 172 -22.59 9.39 0.28
N VAL A 173 -23.46 9.42 -0.73
CA VAL A 173 -23.15 9.94 -2.07
C VAL A 173 -24.12 11.07 -2.38
N ARG A 174 -23.61 12.25 -2.69
CA ARG A 174 -24.41 13.43 -3.07
C ARG A 174 -23.99 13.95 -4.43
N LYS A 175 -24.96 14.36 -5.25
CA LYS A 175 -24.72 14.93 -6.58
C LYS A 175 -24.89 16.44 -6.55
N TYR A 176 -23.99 17.14 -7.24
CA TYR A 176 -23.99 18.59 -7.42
C TYR A 176 -23.85 18.94 -8.90
N ASN A 177 -24.29 20.14 -9.30
CA ASN A 177 -24.12 20.59 -10.67
C ASN A 177 -22.68 21.03 -10.93
N SER A 178 -21.97 21.47 -9.89
CA SER A 178 -20.59 21.94 -9.99
C SER A 178 -19.73 21.58 -8.77
N PHE A 179 -18.41 21.58 -8.94
CA PHE A 179 -17.42 21.51 -7.87
C PHE A 179 -17.55 22.69 -6.92
N SER A 180 -17.91 23.88 -7.41
CA SER A 180 -18.15 25.05 -6.57
C SER A 180 -19.30 24.80 -5.58
N GLU A 181 -20.42 24.24 -6.06
CA GLU A 181 -21.55 23.85 -5.21
C GLU A 181 -21.16 22.72 -4.25
N MET A 182 -20.47 21.69 -4.75
CA MET A 182 -20.00 20.58 -3.93
C MET A 182 -19.11 21.06 -2.78
N LEU A 183 -18.10 21.90 -3.06
CA LEU A 183 -17.17 22.40 -2.05
C LEU A 183 -17.86 23.27 -0.99
N LYS A 184 -18.94 23.98 -1.35
CA LYS A 184 -19.77 24.71 -0.40
C LYS A 184 -20.62 23.76 0.45
N GLY A 185 -21.33 22.84 -0.18
CA GLY A 185 -22.24 21.90 0.48
C GLY A 185 -21.53 20.93 1.43
N GLU A 186 -20.38 20.41 1.01
CA GLU A 186 -19.59 19.42 1.76
C GLU A 186 -18.66 20.03 2.81
N LYS A 187 -18.55 21.37 2.82
CA LYS A 187 -17.49 22.15 3.48
C LYS A 187 -16.12 21.82 2.92
N ILE A 188 -15.47 22.81 2.30
CA ILE A 188 -14.18 22.64 1.62
C ILE A 188 -13.11 21.93 2.46
N SER A 189 -13.05 22.18 3.77
CA SER A 189 -12.07 21.53 4.66
C SER A 189 -12.20 20.01 4.74
N ASN A 190 -13.39 19.44 4.47
CA ASN A 190 -13.61 18.00 4.43
C ASN A 190 -13.19 17.39 3.08
N VAL A 191 -13.17 18.19 2.01
CA VAL A 191 -12.87 17.74 0.64
C VAL A 191 -11.39 17.96 0.31
N LEU A 192 -10.88 19.15 0.62
CA LEU A 192 -9.53 19.63 0.32
C LEU A 192 -8.92 20.25 1.60
N PRO A 193 -8.47 19.42 2.57
CA PRO A 193 -7.78 19.90 3.76
C PRO A 193 -6.61 20.82 3.42
N GLY A 194 -6.51 21.94 4.13
CA GLY A 194 -5.50 22.99 3.89
C GLY A 194 -5.94 24.07 2.89
N ILE A 195 -7.05 23.88 2.18
CA ILE A 195 -7.63 24.90 1.28
C ILE A 195 -8.88 25.50 1.91
N SER A 196 -8.93 26.82 2.01
CA SER A 196 -10.05 27.56 2.63
C SER A 196 -10.93 28.32 1.63
N SER A 197 -10.45 28.53 0.39
CA SER A 197 -11.17 29.27 -0.65
C SER A 197 -11.83 28.33 -1.66
N ILE A 198 -13.12 28.53 -1.93
CA ILE A 198 -13.85 27.79 -2.97
C ILE A 198 -13.20 27.98 -4.35
N VAL A 199 -12.73 29.19 -4.66
CA VAL A 199 -12.08 29.50 -5.95
C VAL A 199 -10.81 28.68 -6.12
N GLU A 200 -9.97 28.61 -5.08
CA GLU A 200 -8.75 27.79 -5.10
C GLU A 200 -9.07 26.29 -5.14
N GLY A 201 -10.11 25.86 -4.42
CA GLY A 201 -10.57 24.47 -4.47
C GLY A 201 -11.05 24.04 -5.86
N VAL A 202 -11.76 24.91 -6.59
CA VAL A 202 -12.16 24.64 -7.98
C VAL A 202 -10.92 24.55 -8.89
N LYS A 203 -9.92 25.41 -8.71
CA LYS A 203 -8.66 25.33 -9.47
C LYS A 203 -7.94 24.00 -9.30
N VAL A 204 -8.02 23.37 -8.12
CA VAL A 204 -7.49 22.01 -7.91
C VAL A 204 -8.18 21.01 -8.84
N TYR A 205 -9.52 21.02 -8.88
CA TYR A 205 -10.28 20.12 -9.75
C TYR A 205 -10.07 20.42 -11.24
N ARG A 206 -9.87 21.69 -11.61
CA ARG A 206 -9.58 22.11 -13.00
C ARG A 206 -8.27 21.55 -13.56
N LYS A 207 -7.34 21.10 -12.71
CA LYS A 207 -6.14 20.38 -13.16
C LYS A 207 -6.46 18.99 -13.73
N PHE A 208 -7.60 18.42 -13.34
CA PHE A 208 -8.04 17.08 -13.72
C PHE A 208 -9.27 17.08 -14.63
N TYR A 209 -10.16 18.06 -14.50
CA TYR A 209 -11.46 18.07 -15.17
C TYR A 209 -11.73 19.43 -15.82
N ALA A 210 -11.94 19.39 -17.13
CA ALA A 210 -12.43 20.53 -17.89
C ALA A 210 -13.85 20.92 -17.46
N GLU A 211 -14.17 22.20 -17.52
CA GLU A 211 -15.47 22.73 -17.09
C GLU A 211 -16.62 22.20 -17.94
N GLU A 212 -16.39 21.97 -19.22
CA GLU A 212 -17.37 21.42 -20.15
C GLU A 212 -17.79 20.00 -19.73
N LYS A 213 -16.84 19.22 -19.20
CA LYS A 213 -17.08 17.86 -18.69
C LYS A 213 -17.85 17.89 -17.39
N GLU A 214 -17.50 18.81 -16.48
CA GLU A 214 -18.30 19.06 -15.28
C GLU A 214 -19.74 19.43 -15.62
N ASN A 215 -19.96 20.38 -16.52
CA ASN A 215 -21.29 20.81 -16.93
C ASN A 215 -22.11 19.70 -17.59
N SER A 216 -21.45 18.77 -18.29
CA SER A 216 -22.10 17.66 -18.98
C SER A 216 -22.57 16.56 -18.02
N TYR A 217 -21.85 16.32 -16.92
CA TYR A 217 -22.07 15.15 -16.07
C TYR A 217 -22.54 15.50 -14.65
N GLY A 218 -22.14 16.68 -14.15
CA GLY A 218 -22.17 17.04 -12.75
C GLY A 218 -21.05 16.37 -11.94
N VAL A 219 -21.13 16.53 -10.62
CA VAL A 219 -20.11 16.11 -9.66
C VAL A 219 -20.73 15.22 -8.60
N LEU A 220 -20.00 14.19 -8.18
CA LEU A 220 -20.31 13.37 -7.02
C LEU A 220 -19.40 13.74 -5.85
N ALA A 221 -20.00 13.94 -4.68
CA ALA A 221 -19.35 13.93 -3.39
C ALA A 221 -19.55 12.56 -2.74
N ILE A 222 -18.45 11.82 -2.56
CA ILE A 222 -18.44 10.52 -1.91
C ILE A 222 -17.91 10.72 -0.49
N SER A 223 -18.82 10.78 0.49
CA SER A 223 -18.45 10.86 1.91
C SER A 223 -17.98 9.50 2.40
N VAL A 224 -16.85 9.46 3.10
CA VAL A 224 -16.18 8.23 3.50
C VAL A 224 -15.80 8.20 4.97
N SER A 225 -15.77 7.01 5.55
CA SER A 225 -15.25 6.73 6.88
C SER A 225 -14.29 5.54 6.85
N LYS A 226 -13.45 5.42 7.89
CA LYS A 226 -12.48 4.34 7.99
C LYS A 226 -13.06 3.17 8.78
N PRO A 227 -13.17 1.95 8.21
CA PRO A 227 -13.51 0.76 8.98
C PRO A 227 -12.42 0.45 10.01
N THR A 228 -12.80 -0.29 11.07
CA THR A 228 -11.90 -0.66 12.18
C THR A 228 -10.70 -1.49 11.71
N SER A 229 -10.94 -2.43 10.79
CA SER A 229 -9.89 -3.26 10.20
C SER A 229 -9.32 -2.63 8.94
N GLN A 230 -8.02 -2.78 8.72
CA GLN A 230 -7.32 -2.26 7.54
C GLN A 230 -6.30 -3.28 7.00
N PRO A 231 -6.15 -3.39 5.67
CA PRO A 231 -5.17 -4.29 5.08
C PRO A 231 -3.75 -3.97 5.53
N TYR A 232 -3.38 -2.69 5.56
CA TYR A 232 -2.02 -2.28 5.92
C TYR A 232 -1.69 -2.56 7.40
N ILE A 233 -2.68 -2.55 8.29
CA ILE A 233 -2.50 -2.95 9.70
C ILE A 233 -2.26 -4.47 9.78
N THR A 234 -3.04 -5.24 9.02
CA THR A 234 -2.92 -6.70 9.01
C THR A 234 -1.59 -7.14 8.41
N MET A 235 -1.17 -6.54 7.30
CA MET A 235 0.15 -6.76 6.70
C MET A 235 1.28 -6.34 7.64
N ASN A 236 1.15 -5.20 8.33
CA ASN A 236 2.10 -4.81 9.38
C ASN A 236 2.25 -5.87 10.47
N ASN A 237 1.13 -6.43 10.94
CA ASN A 237 1.15 -7.50 11.95
C ASN A 237 1.78 -8.80 11.42
N ILE A 238 1.57 -9.13 10.13
CA ILE A 238 2.23 -10.27 9.48
C ILE A 238 3.75 -10.06 9.46
N LEU A 239 4.22 -8.91 8.96
CA LEU A 239 5.66 -8.62 8.88
C LEU A 239 6.31 -8.57 10.27
N ALA A 240 5.62 -7.98 11.25
CA ALA A 240 6.10 -7.93 12.63
C ALA A 240 6.16 -9.33 13.27
N GLY A 241 5.15 -10.17 13.04
CA GLY A 241 5.10 -11.53 13.57
C GLY A 241 6.06 -12.49 12.86
N LEU A 242 6.38 -12.26 11.58
CA LEU A 242 7.45 -12.97 10.89
C LEU A 242 8.82 -12.56 11.43
N GLY A 243 9.02 -11.26 11.66
CA GLY A 243 10.30 -10.71 12.07
C GLY A 243 11.40 -11.03 11.04
N TYR A 244 12.65 -10.83 11.44
CA TYR A 244 13.80 -11.12 10.58
C TYR A 244 13.88 -12.59 10.15
N ASP A 245 13.60 -13.51 11.07
CA ASP A 245 13.74 -14.94 10.83
C ASP A 245 12.68 -15.47 9.84
N GLY A 246 11.43 -15.06 10.01
CA GLY A 246 10.34 -15.45 9.11
C GLY A 246 10.54 -14.87 7.71
N LEU A 247 10.99 -13.61 7.61
CA LEU A 247 11.32 -12.99 6.33
C LEU A 247 12.55 -13.61 5.68
N GLY A 248 13.59 -13.92 6.46
CA GLY A 248 14.76 -14.66 5.99
C GLY A 248 14.36 -16.01 5.39
N ARG A 249 13.46 -16.75 6.04
CA ARG A 249 12.93 -18.01 5.54
C ARG A 249 12.17 -17.86 4.22
N LEU A 250 11.35 -16.80 4.06
CA LEU A 250 10.71 -16.48 2.78
C LEU A 250 11.72 -16.19 1.68
N LEU A 251 12.82 -15.51 2.04
CA LEU A 251 13.92 -15.22 1.14
C LEU A 251 14.85 -16.42 0.91
N GLY A 252 14.55 -17.60 1.46
CA GLY A 252 15.33 -18.83 1.31
C GLY A 252 16.68 -18.79 2.04
N MET A 253 16.79 -17.95 3.08
CA MET A 253 17.98 -17.83 3.90
C MET A 253 17.95 -18.87 5.02
N ALA A 254 19.09 -19.50 5.29
CA ALA A 254 19.25 -20.40 6.43
C ALA A 254 19.62 -19.59 7.69
N LYS A 255 19.01 -19.95 8.82
CA LYS A 255 19.39 -19.45 10.15
C LYS A 255 20.50 -20.37 10.68
N THR A 256 21.66 -19.81 10.98
CA THR A 256 22.79 -20.53 11.59
C THR A 256 23.32 -19.76 12.79
N THR A 257 24.07 -20.44 13.65
CA THR A 257 24.76 -19.76 14.76
C THR A 257 25.69 -18.68 14.20
N GLY A 258 25.44 -17.42 14.57
CA GLY A 258 26.20 -16.26 14.09
C GLY A 258 25.58 -15.53 12.90
N THR A 259 24.43 -15.96 12.37
CA THR A 259 23.68 -15.17 11.38
C THR A 259 23.32 -13.81 11.96
N VAL A 260 23.62 -12.76 11.20
CA VAL A 260 23.17 -11.41 11.52
C VAL A 260 21.66 -11.33 11.19
N PRO A 261 20.77 -11.06 12.15
CA PRO A 261 19.32 -11.15 11.92
C PRO A 261 18.83 -10.28 10.77
N ASP A 262 19.30 -9.04 10.67
CA ASP A 262 18.95 -8.12 9.59
C ASP A 262 19.86 -8.23 8.35
N GLY A 263 20.69 -9.28 8.29
CA GLY A 263 21.55 -9.54 7.15
C GLY A 263 20.72 -9.87 5.91
N LEU A 264 20.80 -9.04 4.87
CA LEU A 264 20.27 -9.36 3.53
C LEU A 264 21.43 -9.63 2.58
N PRO A 265 21.23 -10.42 1.51
CA PRO A 265 22.23 -10.59 0.47
C PRO A 265 22.76 -9.23 -0.04
N PRO A 266 24.06 -9.11 -0.33
CA PRO A 266 24.60 -7.89 -0.92
C PRO A 266 23.93 -7.64 -2.28
N PRO A 267 23.68 -6.37 -2.64
CA PRO A 267 23.08 -6.07 -3.94
C PRO A 267 24.05 -6.50 -5.06
N ARG A 268 23.50 -6.89 -6.21
CA ARG A 268 24.31 -7.29 -7.38
C ARG A 268 25.37 -6.26 -7.77
N SER A 269 25.07 -4.97 -7.61
CA SER A 269 26.02 -3.89 -7.87
C SER A 269 27.27 -3.96 -6.97
N ALA A 270 27.11 -4.32 -5.68
CA ALA A 270 28.24 -4.49 -4.77
C ALA A 270 29.08 -5.72 -5.14
N LEU A 271 28.44 -6.81 -5.55
CA LEU A 271 29.13 -8.01 -6.03
C LEU A 271 29.91 -7.71 -7.32
N LEU A 272 29.29 -7.05 -8.30
CA LEU A 272 29.95 -6.66 -9.54
C LEU A 272 31.11 -5.70 -9.29
N SER A 273 30.94 -4.71 -8.42
CA SER A 273 32.02 -3.78 -8.06
C SER A 273 33.19 -4.49 -7.39
N SER A 274 32.93 -5.48 -6.53
CA SER A 274 33.98 -6.29 -5.91
C SER A 274 34.72 -7.15 -6.94
N CYS A 275 34.00 -7.78 -7.87
CA CYS A 275 34.60 -8.54 -8.95
C CYS A 275 35.45 -7.65 -9.88
N MET A 276 34.97 -6.45 -10.22
CA MET A 276 35.71 -5.51 -11.07
C MET A 276 36.96 -4.98 -10.36
N GLY A 277 36.91 -4.73 -9.06
CA GLY A 277 38.08 -4.33 -8.27
C GLY A 277 39.18 -5.40 -8.20
N LEU A 278 38.83 -6.68 -8.33
CA LEU A 278 39.81 -7.78 -8.42
C LEU A 278 40.48 -7.88 -9.80
N VAL A 279 39.84 -7.34 -10.84
CA VAL A 279 40.35 -7.37 -12.23
C VAL A 279 41.17 -6.12 -12.56
N GLN A 280 41.07 -5.06 -11.77
CA GLN A 280 41.99 -3.93 -11.90
C GLN A 280 43.37 -4.33 -11.35
N PRO A 281 44.41 -4.44 -12.21
CA PRO A 281 45.76 -4.57 -11.71
C PRO A 281 46.08 -3.31 -10.90
N ASN A 282 46.64 -3.48 -9.70
CA ASN A 282 47.26 -2.37 -8.99
C ASN A 282 48.26 -1.71 -9.95
N GLU A 283 47.99 -0.48 -10.38
CA GLU A 283 49.01 0.40 -10.96
C GLU A 283 50.01 0.83 -9.87
#